data_AF-A0A954TBD4-F1
#
_entry.id   AF-A0A954TBD4-F1
#
_cell.length_a   1.000
_cell.length_b   1.000
_cell.length_c   1.000
_cell.angle_alpha   90.00
_cell.angle_beta   90.00
_cell.angle_gamma   90.00
#
_symmetry.space_group_name_H-M   'P 1'
#
loop_
_entity.id
_entity.type
_entity.pdbx_description
1 polymer ?
#
loop_
_entity_poly.entity_id
_entity_poly.type
_entity_poly.pdbx_seq_one_letter_code
_entity_poly.pdbx_strand_id
1 'polypeptide(L)'
;MTTQSTTPRDRSAVETSLLIVRVVAGVIFAAHGGQKLFGWWGGKGIEFKVEMMGLLAWPVSIGEFFGGVGLIVGFLTRFSAASLIVIMVGAIATVHGKHGLFLQNSGFEYNLALIGLLAPTMLAGPGCCAIGHSLPLPRSKRSGRPVVVLE
;
A
#
# COMPACT_ATOMS: atom_id res chain seq x y z
N MET A 1 27.04 -14.54 -22.04
CA MET A 1 26.01 -14.05 -21.09
C MET A 1 24.77 -13.70 -21.90
N THR A 2 23.82 -14.63 -22.02
CA THR A 2 22.62 -14.49 -22.87
C THR A 2 21.59 -13.60 -22.18
N THR A 3 21.36 -12.40 -22.71
CA THR A 3 20.22 -11.54 -22.32
C THR A 3 18.93 -12.24 -22.74
N GLN A 4 18.21 -12.86 -21.80
CA GLN A 4 16.88 -13.38 -22.08
C GLN A 4 15.92 -12.20 -22.34
N SER A 5 15.36 -12.11 -23.55
CA SER A 5 14.32 -11.16 -23.87
C SER A 5 13.01 -11.61 -23.24
N THR A 6 12.44 -10.81 -22.33
CA THR A 6 11.13 -11.07 -21.73
C THR A 6 10.05 -11.04 -22.81
N THR A 7 9.13 -12.02 -22.81
CA THR A 7 8.06 -12.05 -23.81
C THR A 7 6.94 -11.07 -23.44
N PRO A 8 6.12 -10.58 -24.40
CA PRO A 8 4.99 -9.71 -24.10
C PRO A 8 3.98 -10.30 -23.10
N ARG A 9 3.84 -11.64 -23.08
CA ARG A 9 2.95 -12.37 -22.16
C ARG A 9 3.46 -12.31 -20.71
N ASP A 10 4.77 -12.42 -20.51
CA ASP A 10 5.36 -12.35 -19.16
C ASP A 10 5.16 -10.95 -18.56
N ARG A 11 5.28 -9.93 -19.41
CA ARG A 11 5.07 -8.54 -19.01
C ARG A 11 3.62 -8.27 -18.60
N SER A 12 2.64 -8.71 -19.40
CA SER A 12 1.22 -8.50 -19.07
C SER A 12 0.80 -9.26 -17.81
N ALA A 13 1.34 -10.47 -17.60
CA ALA A 13 1.10 -11.24 -16.39
C ALA A 13 1.62 -10.52 -15.13
N VAL A 14 2.84 -9.98 -15.18
CA VAL A 14 3.43 -9.20 -14.07
C VAL A 14 2.62 -7.93 -13.79
N GLU A 15 2.26 -7.19 -14.85
CA GLU A 15 1.50 -5.95 -14.72
C GLU A 15 0.09 -6.20 -14.13
N THR A 16 -0.57 -7.30 -14.53
CA THR A 16 -1.86 -7.72 -13.96
C THR A 16 -1.71 -8.17 -12.50
N SER A 17 -0.64 -8.89 -12.18
CA SER A 17 -0.37 -9.35 -10.81
C SER A 17 -0.18 -8.18 -9.86
N LEU A 18 0.58 -7.15 -10.28
CA LEU A 18 0.76 -5.92 -9.51
C LEU A 18 -0.55 -5.16 -9.31
N LEU A 19 -1.41 -5.11 -10.34
CA LEU A 19 -2.73 -4.48 -10.22
C LEU A 19 -3.59 -5.18 -9.16
N ILE A 20 -3.65 -6.51 -9.19
CA ILE A 20 -4.41 -7.31 -8.22
C ILE A 20 -3.91 -7.04 -6.80
N VAL A 21 -2.59 -7.16 -6.59
CA VAL A 21 -1.95 -6.89 -5.31
C VAL A 21 -2.30 -5.50 -4.79
N ARG A 22 -2.21 -4.50 -5.66
CA ARG A 22 -2.44 -3.10 -5.32
C ARG A 22 -3.90 -2.84 -4.94
N VAL A 23 -4.85 -3.35 -5.71
CA VAL A 23 -6.29 -3.18 -5.43
C VAL A 23 -6.68 -3.90 -4.15
N VAL A 24 -6.23 -5.15 -3.96
CA VAL A 24 -6.53 -5.91 -2.74
C VAL A 24 -5.96 -5.24 -1.50
N ALA A 25 -4.67 -4.88 -1.51
CA ALA A 25 -4.05 -4.15 -0.41
C ALA A 25 -4.78 -2.82 -0.16
N GLY A 26 -5.04 -2.07 -1.23
CA GLY A 26 -5.68 -0.77 -1.15
C GLY A 26 -7.09 -0.82 -0.55
N VAL A 27 -7.90 -1.81 -0.92
CA VAL A 27 -9.24 -2.02 -0.34
C VAL A 27 -9.16 -2.34 1.14
N ILE A 28 -8.25 -3.24 1.54
CA ILE A 28 -8.06 -3.60 2.94
C ILE A 28 -7.71 -2.36 3.77
N PHE A 29 -6.72 -1.58 3.34
CA PHE A 29 -6.30 -0.38 4.04
C PHE A 29 -7.34 0.74 4.02
N ALA A 30 -8.05 0.94 2.90
CA ALA A 30 -9.14 1.91 2.84
C ALA A 30 -10.29 1.52 3.77
N ALA A 31 -10.63 0.22 3.87
CA ALA A 31 -11.65 -0.25 4.80
C ALA A 31 -11.23 -0.01 6.26
N HIS A 32 -10.02 -0.44 6.66
CA HIS A 32 -9.53 -0.24 8.02
C HIS A 32 -9.30 1.23 8.37
N GLY A 33 -8.77 2.02 7.45
CA GLY A 33 -8.65 3.47 7.58
C GLY A 33 -10.02 4.14 7.71
N GLY A 34 -11.03 3.68 6.97
CA GLY A 34 -12.40 4.18 7.05
C GLY A 34 -13.07 3.87 8.40
N GLN A 35 -12.81 2.67 8.96
CA GLN A 35 -13.23 2.34 10.34
C GLN A 35 -12.57 3.26 11.38
N LYS A 36 -11.31 3.64 11.15
CA LYS A 36 -10.51 4.48 12.05
C LYS A 36 -10.82 5.97 11.93
N LEU A 37 -11.07 6.49 10.73
CA LEU A 37 -11.36 7.91 10.51
C LEU A 37 -12.84 8.22 10.70
N PHE A 38 -13.70 7.45 10.04
CA PHE A 38 -15.11 7.81 9.86
C PHE A 38 -16.06 6.92 10.65
N GLY A 39 -15.56 5.86 11.29
CA GLY A 39 -16.40 4.89 11.98
C GLY A 39 -17.25 4.02 11.04
N TRP A 40 -16.86 3.92 9.77
CA TRP A 40 -17.59 3.11 8.79
C TRP A 40 -17.64 1.64 9.18
N TRP A 41 -18.68 0.91 8.76
CA TRP A 41 -18.88 -0.52 9.04
C TRP A 41 -18.76 -0.89 10.52
N GLY A 42 -19.31 -0.05 11.41
CA GLY A 42 -19.25 -0.26 12.86
C GLY A 42 -17.88 0.01 13.47
N GLY A 43 -17.01 0.74 12.77
CA GLY A 43 -15.74 1.22 13.31
C GLY A 43 -15.95 2.21 14.46
N LYS A 44 -14.97 2.28 15.36
CA LYS A 44 -15.04 3.16 16.55
C LYS A 44 -14.76 4.65 16.26
N GLY A 45 -14.35 4.96 15.03
CA GLY A 45 -14.06 6.33 14.61
C GLY A 45 -12.77 6.90 15.22
N ILE A 46 -12.49 8.15 14.84
CA ILE A 46 -11.21 8.78 15.15
C ILE A 46 -11.08 9.14 16.63
N GLU A 47 -12.20 9.46 17.30
CA GLU A 47 -12.23 9.82 18.72
C GLU A 47 -11.66 8.70 19.59
N PHE A 48 -12.12 7.46 19.39
CA PHE A 48 -11.59 6.30 20.10
C PHE A 48 -10.09 6.08 19.83
N LYS A 49 -9.63 6.34 18.60
CA LYS A 49 -8.21 6.24 18.29
C LYS A 49 -7.40 7.34 18.97
N VAL A 50 -7.89 8.57 18.98
CA VAL A 50 -7.25 9.69 19.70
C VAL A 50 -7.15 9.40 21.19
N GLU A 51 -8.16 8.76 21.79
CA GLU A 51 -8.09 8.33 23.20
C GLU A 51 -6.97 7.29 23.43
N MET A 52 -6.79 6.34 22.50
CA MET A 52 -5.78 5.30 22.62
C MET A 52 -4.33 5.76 22.37
N MET A 53 -4.11 6.67 21.40
CA MET A 53 -2.77 7.01 20.92
C MET A 53 -2.51 8.52 20.78
N GLY A 54 -3.43 9.37 21.26
CA GLY A 54 -3.32 10.82 21.20
C GLY A 54 -3.29 11.35 19.78
N LEU A 55 -2.50 12.40 19.56
CA LEU A 55 -2.40 13.10 18.27
C LEU A 55 -1.90 12.20 17.12
N LEU A 56 -1.21 11.09 17.43
CA LEU A 56 -0.74 10.13 16.41
C LEU A 56 -1.88 9.40 15.70
N ALA A 57 -3.09 9.41 16.27
CA ALA A 57 -4.27 8.82 15.65
C ALA A 57 -4.59 9.41 14.28
N TRP A 58 -4.38 10.72 14.12
CA TRP A 58 -4.65 11.42 12.88
C TRP A 58 -3.75 10.98 11.72
N PRO A 59 -2.41 11.13 11.79
CA PRO A 59 -1.54 10.74 10.69
C PRO A 59 -1.62 9.24 10.39
N VAL A 60 -1.81 8.38 11.40
CA VAL A 60 -1.99 6.94 11.19
C VAL A 60 -3.29 6.65 10.44
N SER A 61 -4.42 7.18 10.90
CA SER A 61 -5.72 6.87 10.31
C SER A 61 -5.88 7.50 8.92
N ILE A 62 -5.38 8.73 8.74
CA ILE A 62 -5.32 9.42 7.44
C ILE A 62 -4.42 8.64 6.49
N GLY A 63 -3.19 8.32 6.91
CA GLY A 63 -2.24 7.58 6.09
C GLY A 63 -2.77 6.21 5.67
N GLU A 64 -3.47 5.52 6.57
CA GLU A 64 -4.07 4.22 6.26
C GLU A 64 -5.19 4.31 5.23
N PHE A 65 -6.12 5.26 5.41
CA PHE A 65 -7.22 5.45 4.49
C PHE A 65 -6.76 5.94 3.12
N PHE A 66 -6.07 7.09 3.09
CA PHE A 66 -5.65 7.71 1.84
C PHE A 66 -4.49 6.96 1.18
N GLY A 67 -3.65 6.28 1.94
CA GLY A 67 -2.68 5.33 1.40
C GLY A 67 -3.37 4.17 0.69
N GLY A 68 -4.41 3.59 1.31
CA GLY A 68 -5.23 2.54 0.67
C GLY A 68 -5.89 3.02 -0.62
N VAL A 69 -6.53 4.19 -0.59
CA VAL A 69 -7.14 4.81 -1.80
C VAL A 69 -6.08 5.11 -2.87
N GLY A 70 -4.92 5.66 -2.48
CA GLY A 70 -3.81 5.95 -3.38
C GLY A 70 -3.29 4.69 -4.10
N LEU A 71 -3.23 3.56 -3.39
CA LEU A 71 -2.96 2.26 -4.01
C LEU A 71 -4.05 1.89 -5.02
N ILE A 72 -5.33 1.87 -4.66
CA ILE A 72 -6.41 1.49 -5.61
C ILE A 72 -6.31 2.29 -6.91
N VAL A 73 -6.25 3.62 -6.77
CA VAL A 73 -6.18 4.59 -7.85
C VAL A 73 -4.88 4.48 -8.66
N GLY A 74 -3.80 3.99 -8.05
CA GLY A 74 -2.50 3.92 -8.67
C GLY A 74 -1.79 5.27 -8.74
N PHE A 75 -2.02 6.15 -7.75
CA PHE A 75 -1.37 7.46 -7.63
C PHE A 75 -0.34 7.40 -6.50
N LEU A 76 0.90 7.85 -6.76
CA LEU A 76 2.00 7.82 -5.77
C LEU A 76 2.16 6.43 -5.12
N THR A 77 2.06 5.35 -5.91
CA THR A 77 1.91 3.99 -5.37
C THR A 77 3.07 3.57 -4.48
N ARG A 78 4.29 4.00 -4.79
CA ARG A 78 5.46 3.73 -3.95
C ARG A 78 5.37 4.45 -2.62
N PHE A 79 5.02 5.73 -2.64
CA PHE A 79 4.83 6.50 -1.42
C PHE A 79 3.67 5.96 -0.57
N SER A 80 2.53 5.63 -1.18
CA SER A 80 1.41 4.98 -0.49
C SER A 80 1.83 3.64 0.13
N ALA A 81 2.52 2.77 -0.62
CA ALA A 81 2.99 1.49 -0.10
C ALA A 81 4.00 1.67 1.05
N ALA A 82 4.95 2.59 0.91
CA ALA A 82 5.95 2.88 1.94
C ALA A 82 5.31 3.43 3.22
N SER A 83 4.37 4.37 3.10
CA SER A 83 3.63 4.92 4.24
C SER A 83 2.86 3.82 4.99
N LEU A 84 2.16 2.95 4.26
CA LEU A 84 1.42 1.83 4.85
C LEU A 84 2.34 0.81 5.50
N ILE A 85 3.51 0.51 4.92
CA ILE A 85 4.54 -0.34 5.55
C ILE A 85 5.00 0.26 6.88
N VAL A 86 5.26 1.57 6.94
CA VAL A 86 5.65 2.24 8.19
C VAL A 86 4.56 2.12 9.25
N ILE A 87 3.29 2.28 8.87
CA ILE A 87 2.15 2.11 9.80
C ILE A 87 2.11 0.67 10.33
N MET A 88 2.30 -0.33 9.47
CA MET A 88 2.33 -1.74 9.89
C MET A 88 3.51 -2.02 10.82
N VAL A 89 4.72 -1.56 10.49
CA VAL A 89 5.89 -1.71 11.36
C VAL A 89 5.66 -1.05 12.73
N GLY A 90 5.06 0.14 12.75
CA GLY A 90 4.67 0.82 13.98
C GLY A 90 3.67 0.00 14.81
N ALA A 91 2.65 -0.59 14.17
CA ALA A 91 1.68 -1.45 14.83
C ALA A 91 2.32 -2.72 15.42
N ILE A 92 3.29 -3.31 14.71
CA ILE A 92 4.09 -4.44 15.22
C ILE A 92 4.89 -4.00 16.43
N ALA A 93 5.66 -2.92 16.33
CA ALA A 93 6.56 -2.48 17.40
C ALA A 93 5.81 -2.07 18.69
N THR A 94 4.62 -1.49 18.56
CA THR A 94 3.88 -0.90 19.70
C THR A 94 2.81 -1.82 20.29
N VAL A 95 2.18 -2.65 19.47
CA VAL A 95 1.02 -3.45 19.89
C VAL A 95 1.29 -4.94 19.74
N HIS A 96 1.60 -5.41 18.53
CA HIS A 96 1.52 -6.84 18.21
C HIS A 96 2.79 -7.65 18.47
N GLY A 97 3.96 -7.01 18.48
CA GLY A 97 5.26 -7.69 18.56
C GLY A 97 5.44 -8.49 19.86
N LYS A 98 4.87 -8.00 20.97
CA LYS A 98 4.89 -8.68 22.28
C LYS A 98 4.03 -9.95 22.33
N HIS A 99 3.14 -10.15 21.35
CA HIS A 99 2.21 -11.26 21.30
C HIS A 99 2.70 -12.44 20.42
N GLY A 100 3.91 -12.34 19.87
CA GLY A 100 4.48 -13.34 18.98
C GLY A 100 3.87 -13.28 17.57
N LEU A 101 4.09 -14.34 16.78
CA LEU A 101 3.70 -14.37 15.37
C LEU A 101 2.19 -14.54 15.19
N PHE A 102 1.61 -15.56 15.81
CA PHE A 102 0.28 -16.08 15.48
C PHE A 102 -0.88 -15.15 15.80
N LEU A 103 -1.80 -14.99 14.84
CA LEU A 103 -2.96 -14.10 14.96
C LEU A 103 -3.91 -14.49 16.11
N GLN A 104 -4.01 -15.79 16.44
CA GLN A 104 -4.84 -16.29 17.55
C GLN A 104 -4.46 -15.64 18.89
N ASN A 105 -3.17 -15.30 19.06
CA ASN A 105 -2.66 -14.65 20.25
C ASN A 105 -2.65 -13.12 20.13
N SER A 106 -3.32 -12.55 19.12
CA SER A 106 -3.16 -11.15 18.72
C SER A 106 -1.74 -10.80 18.24
N GLY A 107 -1.05 -11.78 17.67
CA GLY A 107 0.30 -11.64 17.10
C GLY A 107 0.35 -10.79 15.83
N PHE A 108 1.55 -10.66 15.27
CA PHE A 108 1.81 -9.75 14.15
C PHE A 108 1.69 -10.36 12.75
N GLU A 109 1.27 -11.63 12.62
CA GLU A 109 1.13 -12.36 11.36
C GLU A 109 0.37 -11.57 10.27
N TYR A 110 -0.77 -10.95 10.62
CA TYR A 110 -1.54 -10.16 9.68
C TYR A 110 -0.79 -8.92 9.18
N ASN A 111 -0.11 -8.21 10.08
CA ASN A 111 0.72 -7.05 9.72
C ASN A 111 1.86 -7.47 8.78
N LEU A 112 2.50 -8.61 9.07
CA LEU A 112 3.57 -9.17 8.23
C LEU A 112 3.06 -9.54 6.84
N ALA A 113 1.89 -10.17 6.74
CA ALA A 113 1.27 -10.52 5.47
C ALA A 113 0.97 -9.27 4.63
N LEU A 114 0.44 -8.20 5.26
CA LEU A 114 0.19 -6.94 4.57
C LEU A 114 1.49 -6.26 4.10
N ILE A 115 2.56 -6.28 4.90
CA ILE A 115 3.89 -5.80 4.47
C ILE A 115 4.37 -6.62 3.25
N GLY A 116 4.19 -7.94 3.27
CA GLY A 116 4.51 -8.81 2.14
C GLY A 116 3.73 -8.50 0.87
N LEU A 117 2.48 -8.03 0.99
CA LEU A 117 1.66 -7.58 -0.13
C LEU A 117 2.08 -6.20 -0.65
N LEU A 118 2.52 -5.31 0.24
CA LEU A 118 2.97 -3.96 -0.11
C LEU A 118 4.37 -3.93 -0.71
N ALA A 119 5.29 -4.81 -0.27
CA ALA A 119 6.69 -4.79 -0.68
C ALA A 119 6.89 -4.94 -2.21
N PRO A 120 6.21 -5.85 -2.93
CA PRO A 120 6.27 -5.92 -4.38
C PRO A 120 5.80 -4.62 -5.05
N THR A 121 4.75 -3.98 -4.53
CA THR A 121 4.22 -2.72 -5.06
C THR A 121 5.21 -1.57 -4.84
N MET A 122 5.86 -1.53 -3.67
CA MET A 122 6.89 -0.53 -3.36
C MET A 122 8.14 -0.70 -4.25
N LEU A 123 8.57 -1.93 -4.49
CA LEU A 123 9.78 -2.22 -5.29
C LEU A 123 9.51 -2.07 -6.80
N ALA A 124 8.46 -2.71 -7.32
CA ALA A 124 8.15 -2.74 -8.74
C ALA A 124 7.44 -1.48 -9.24
N GLY A 125 6.78 -0.72 -8.36
CA GLY A 125 6.05 0.49 -8.71
C GLY A 125 4.60 0.25 -9.17
N PRO A 126 3.99 1.19 -9.92
CA PRO A 126 2.55 1.25 -10.11
C PRO A 126 1.91 0.15 -10.99
N GLY A 127 2.68 -0.52 -11.86
CA GLY A 127 2.14 -1.40 -12.90
C GLY A 127 1.49 -0.65 -14.09
N CYS A 128 0.84 -1.38 -15.01
CA CYS A 128 0.32 -0.81 -16.27
C CYS A 128 -0.92 0.09 -16.11
N CYS A 129 -1.76 -0.17 -15.10
CA CYS A 129 -3.05 0.50 -14.87
C CYS A 129 -2.96 1.49 -13.71
N ALA A 130 -1.92 2.32 -13.69
CA ALA A 130 -1.83 3.47 -12.79
C ALA A 130 -2.26 4.73 -13.54
N ILE A 131 -2.97 5.66 -12.88
CA ILE A 131 -3.41 6.92 -13.50
C ILE A 131 -2.24 7.72 -14.09
N GLY A 132 -1.02 7.51 -13.57
CA GLY A 132 0.22 8.03 -14.15
C GLY A 132 0.47 7.66 -15.63
N HIS A 133 -0.07 6.54 -16.11
CA HIS A 133 0.06 6.14 -17.52
C HIS A 133 -0.87 6.96 -18.45
N SER A 134 -1.99 7.44 -17.91
CA SER A 134 -3.02 8.20 -18.64
C SER A 134 -2.70 9.69 -18.74
N LEU A 135 -1.79 10.19 -17.90
CA LEU A 135 -1.43 11.60 -17.86
C LEU A 135 -0.38 11.92 -18.96
N PRO A 136 -0.59 12.93 -19.81
CA PRO A 136 0.35 13.30 -20.86
C PRO A 136 1.57 14.02 -20.26
N LEU A 137 2.45 13.28 -19.60
CA LEU A 137 3.66 13.82 -19.01
C LEU A 137 4.85 13.73 -19.98
N PRO A 138 5.79 14.70 -19.92
CA PRO A 138 7.02 14.65 -20.70
C PRO A 138 7.71 13.30 -20.53
N ARG A 139 8.18 12.71 -21.63
CA ARG A 139 8.92 11.45 -21.61
C ARG A 139 10.40 11.74 -21.36
N SER A 140 11.04 10.93 -20.52
CA SER A 140 12.48 11.06 -20.32
C SER A 140 13.24 10.71 -21.60
N LYS A 141 14.13 11.61 -22.05
CA LYS A 141 14.97 11.41 -23.24
C LYS A 141 15.89 10.19 -23.15
N ARG A 142 16.13 9.66 -21.94
CA ARG A 142 17.04 8.52 -21.70
C ARG A 142 16.36 7.16 -21.77
N SER A 143 15.03 7.07 -21.57
CA SER A 143 14.32 5.78 -21.53
C SER A 143 13.00 5.73 -22.33
N GLY A 144 12.54 6.86 -22.88
CA GLY A 144 11.28 6.93 -23.64
C GLY A 144 10.01 6.71 -22.80
N ARG A 145 10.13 6.55 -21.48
CA ARG A 145 9.01 6.34 -20.56
C ARG A 145 8.48 7.69 -20.02
N PRO A 146 7.18 7.81 -19.73
CA PRO A 146 6.63 8.99 -19.04
C PRO A 146 7.36 9.21 -17.71
N VAL A 147 7.63 10.47 -17.36
CA VAL A 147 8.41 10.86 -16.16
C VAL A 147 7.79 10.36 -14.84
N VAL A 148 6.55 9.86 -14.86
CA VAL A 148 5.92 9.15 -13.72
C VAL A 148 6.66 7.87 -13.31
N VAL A 149 7.60 7.36 -14.12
CA VAL A 149 8.47 6.24 -13.73
C VAL A 149 9.35 6.53 -12.49
N LEU A 150 9.36 7.78 -11.98
CA LEU A 150 9.99 8.15 -10.72
C LEU A 150 9.07 8.09 -9.48
N GLU A 151 7.85 7.57 -9.61
CA GLU A 151 7.05 7.06 -8.49
C GLU A 151 6.51 5.68 -8.85
#